data_AF-A0A7S0QHE1-F1
#
_entry.id   AF-A0A7S0QHE1-F1
#
_cell.length_a   1.000
_cell.length_b   1.000
_cell.length_c   1.000
_cell.angle_alpha   90.00
_cell.angle_beta   90.00
_cell.angle_gamma   90.00
#
_symmetry.space_group_name_H-M   'P 1'
#
loop_
_entity.id
_entity.type
_entity.pdbx_description
1 polymer ?
#
loop_
_entity_poly.entity_id
_entity_poly.type
_entity_poly.pdbx_seq_one_letter_code
_entity_poly.pdbx_strand_id
1 'polypeptide(L)'
;APATAVEFERAWKRAKADPHALETLLQSVPTDRFAVFFRSHLDDEILQSIVRCVCGTLLPARPEEALRILLGMAGVPRLKLGLRFLDKADRALLEGAWVELRRQG
;
A
#
# COMPACT_ATOMS: atom_id res chain seq x y z
N ALA A 1 9.08 1.95 -14.27
CA ALA A 1 7.93 2.31 -13.41
C ALA A 1 6.73 2.63 -14.27
N PRO A 2 5.49 2.32 -13.85
CA PRO A 2 4.29 2.68 -14.61
C PRO A 2 4.15 4.21 -14.71
N ALA A 3 3.78 4.72 -15.88
CA ALA A 3 3.58 6.14 -16.14
C ALA A 3 2.14 6.59 -15.89
N THR A 4 1.18 5.68 -16.00
CA THR A 4 -0.26 5.93 -15.91
C THR A 4 -0.97 5.00 -14.92
N ALA A 5 -2.16 5.40 -14.44
CA ALA A 5 -3.00 4.57 -13.56
C ALA A 5 -3.33 3.20 -14.16
N VAL A 6 -3.60 3.15 -15.47
CA VAL A 6 -3.88 1.92 -16.21
C VAL A 6 -2.66 0.99 -16.26
N GLU A 7 -1.47 1.53 -16.49
CA GLU A 7 -0.23 0.76 -16.44
C GLU A 7 0.05 0.21 -15.04
N PHE A 8 -0.20 1.01 -14.01
CA PHE A 8 -0.07 0.57 -12.62
C PHE A 8 -1.02 -0.60 -12.33
N GLU A 9 -2.29 -0.50 -12.69
CA GLU A 9 -3.27 -1.57 -12.46
C GLU A 9 -2.85 -2.87 -13.16
N ARG A 10 -2.35 -2.77 -14.39
CA ARG A 10 -1.82 -3.93 -15.14
C ARG A 10 -0.59 -4.53 -14.47
N ALA A 11 0.35 -3.70 -14.02
CA ALA A 11 1.53 -4.17 -13.31
C ALA A 11 1.16 -4.82 -11.98
N TRP A 12 0.22 -4.22 -11.24
CA TRP A 12 -0.29 -4.75 -9.98
C TRP A 12 -0.97 -6.11 -10.17
N LYS A 13 -1.81 -6.30 -11.19
CA LYS A 13 -2.45 -7.60 -11.48
C LYS A 13 -1.43 -8.72 -11.71
N ARG A 14 -0.24 -8.40 -12.22
CA ARG A 14 0.86 -9.36 -12.41
C ARG A 14 1.67 -9.57 -11.15
N ALA A 15 1.82 -8.53 -10.33
CA ALA A 15 2.66 -8.53 -9.14
C ALA A 15 1.92 -9.00 -7.87
N LYS A 16 0.59 -8.91 -7.78
CA LYS A 16 -0.17 -9.13 -6.53
C LYS A 16 -0.02 -10.52 -5.91
N ALA A 17 0.38 -11.53 -6.70
CA ALA A 17 0.63 -12.89 -6.23
C ALA A 17 2.06 -13.10 -5.69
N ASP A 18 2.97 -12.15 -5.97
CA ASP A 18 4.37 -12.19 -5.55
C ASP A 18 4.67 -10.97 -4.67
N PRO A 19 4.84 -11.16 -3.35
CA PRO A 19 5.12 -10.07 -2.42
C PRO A 19 6.32 -9.20 -2.81
N HIS A 20 7.37 -9.80 -3.39
CA HIS A 20 8.57 -9.07 -3.76
C HIS A 20 8.38 -8.24 -5.04
N ALA A 21 7.62 -8.77 -5.99
CA ALA A 21 7.22 -8.02 -7.18
C ALA A 21 6.31 -6.83 -6.81
N LEU A 22 5.38 -7.04 -5.87
CA LEU A 22 4.48 -5.97 -5.40
C LEU A 22 5.24 -4.87 -4.65
N GLU A 23 6.18 -5.25 -3.80
CA GLU A 23 7.09 -4.34 -3.12
C GLU A 23 7.90 -3.49 -4.12
N THR A 24 8.53 -4.14 -5.10
CA THR A 24 9.30 -3.47 -6.16
C THR A 24 8.42 -2.51 -6.95
N LEU A 25 7.19 -2.91 -7.26
CA LEU A 25 6.23 -2.05 -7.96
C LEU A 25 5.89 -0.81 -7.14
N LEU A 26 5.57 -0.96 -5.85
CA LEU A 26 5.22 0.16 -4.97
C LEU A 26 6.39 1.14 -4.79
N GLN A 27 7.62 0.64 -4.69
CA GLN A 27 8.83 1.46 -4.60
C GLN A 27 9.16 2.17 -5.91
N SER A 28 8.78 1.59 -7.06
CA SER A 28 9.02 2.21 -8.37
C SER A 28 8.14 3.44 -8.63
N VAL A 29 7.06 3.60 -7.86
CA VAL A 29 6.12 4.71 -8.02
C VAL A 29 6.43 5.80 -6.99
N PRO A 30 6.65 7.05 -7.43
CA PRO A 30 6.78 8.17 -6.51
C PRO A 30 5.53 8.33 -5.62
N THR A 31 5.72 8.43 -4.30
CA THR A 31 4.62 8.44 -3.32
C THR A 31 3.71 9.67 -3.43
N ASP A 32 4.23 10.79 -3.92
CA ASP A 32 3.47 12.00 -4.26
C ASP A 32 2.48 11.78 -5.42
N ARG A 33 2.73 10.78 -6.27
CA ARG A 33 1.83 10.42 -7.37
C ARG A 33 0.78 9.38 -6.98
N PHE A 34 0.83 8.80 -5.78
CA PHE A 34 -0.13 7.77 -5.36
C PHE A 34 -1.58 8.26 -5.46
N ALA A 35 -1.86 9.48 -5.03
CA ALA A 35 -3.18 10.08 -5.15
C ALA A 35 -3.70 10.09 -6.61
N VAL A 36 -2.82 10.21 -7.60
CA VAL A 36 -3.16 10.17 -9.03
C VAL A 36 -3.39 8.74 -9.51
N PHE A 37 -2.48 7.81 -9.21
CA PHE A 37 -2.58 6.40 -9.64
C PHE A 37 -3.81 5.72 -9.03
N PHE A 38 -4.11 6.01 -7.76
CA PHE A 38 -5.16 5.36 -7.00
C PHE A 38 -6.50 6.13 -6.99
N ARG A 39 -6.58 7.30 -7.64
CA ARG A 39 -7.78 8.16 -7.63
C ARG A 39 -9.04 7.41 -8.05
N SER A 40 -8.98 6.72 -9.18
CA SER A 40 -10.09 5.98 -9.79
C SER A 40 -9.99 4.47 -9.59
N HIS A 41 -8.82 3.95 -9.20
CA HIS A 41 -8.50 2.52 -9.22
C HIS A 41 -8.18 1.93 -7.85
N LEU A 42 -8.30 2.67 -6.74
CA LEU A 42 -8.22 2.05 -5.42
C LEU A 42 -9.51 1.28 -5.14
N ASP A 43 -9.48 -0.01 -5.42
CA ASP A 43 -10.47 -0.97 -4.94
C ASP A 43 -9.97 -1.66 -3.65
N ASP A 44 -10.87 -2.47 -3.07
CA ASP A 44 -10.60 -3.14 -1.81
C ASP A 44 -9.48 -4.18 -1.95
N GLU A 45 -9.40 -4.89 -3.09
CA GLU A 45 -8.38 -5.91 -3.33
C GLU A 45 -6.97 -5.29 -3.41
N ILE A 46 -6.83 -4.18 -4.13
CA ILE A 46 -5.60 -3.41 -4.23
C ILE A 46 -5.19 -2.88 -2.86
N LEU A 47 -6.12 -2.27 -2.12
CA LEU A 47 -5.83 -1.75 -0.79
C LEU A 47 -5.37 -2.85 0.17
N GLN A 48 -6.09 -3.98 0.23
CA GLN A 48 -5.74 -5.13 1.06
C GLN A 48 -4.35 -5.67 0.69
N SER A 49 -4.06 -5.81 -0.60
CA SER A 49 -2.75 -6.27 -1.07
C SER A 49 -1.62 -5.32 -0.65
N ILE A 50 -1.85 -4.01 -0.73
CA ILE A 50 -0.90 -2.99 -0.26
C ILE A 50 -0.71 -3.09 1.25
N VAL A 51 -1.79 -3.20 2.03
CA VAL A 51 -1.71 -3.33 3.49
C VAL A 51 -0.92 -4.57 3.88
N ARG A 52 -1.19 -5.73 3.27
CA ARG A 52 -0.47 -6.98 3.53
C ARG A 52 1.01 -6.86 3.20
N CYS A 53 1.35 -6.33 2.03
CA CYS A 53 2.74 -6.14 1.61
C CYS A 53 3.48 -5.15 2.53
N VAL A 54 2.89 -3.98 2.77
CA VAL A 54 3.56 -2.91 3.52
C VAL A 54 3.64 -3.23 5.01
N CYS A 55 2.54 -3.67 5.63
CA CYS A 55 2.51 -3.93 7.07
C CYS A 55 3.11 -5.29 7.42
N GLY A 56 2.89 -6.31 6.59
CA GLY A 56 3.33 -7.68 6.85
C GLY A 56 4.77 -7.96 6.41
N THR A 57 5.27 -7.28 5.39
CA THR A 57 6.61 -7.56 4.82
C THR A 57 7.54 -6.36 4.93
N LEU A 58 7.10 -5.19 4.47
CA LEU A 58 7.99 -4.03 4.35
C LEU A 58 8.31 -3.39 5.70
N LEU A 59 7.31 -3.24 6.57
CA LEU A 59 7.47 -2.56 7.85
C LEU A 59 8.50 -3.24 8.78
N PRO A 60 8.49 -4.59 8.96
CA PRO A 60 9.51 -5.25 9.77
C PRO A 60 10.94 -5.16 9.19
N ALA A 61 11.06 -5.11 7.86
CA ALA A 61 12.36 -5.14 7.19
C ALA A 61 12.95 -3.74 6.95
N ARG A 62 12.09 -2.78 6.57
CA ARG A 62 12.43 -1.45 6.04
C ARG A 62 11.39 -0.41 6.49
N PRO A 63 11.38 -0.04 7.78
CA PRO A 63 10.31 0.76 8.38
C PRO A 63 10.17 2.17 7.77
N GLU A 64 11.28 2.81 7.41
CA GLU A 64 11.25 4.14 6.79
C GLU A 64 10.57 4.15 5.42
N GLU A 65 10.81 3.11 4.62
CA GLU A 65 10.19 2.97 3.30
C GLU A 65 8.70 2.64 3.43
N ALA A 66 8.35 1.76 4.36
CA ALA A 66 6.96 1.45 4.69
C ALA A 66 6.21 2.70 5.12
N LEU A 67 6.79 3.52 6.00
CA LEU A 67 6.18 4.77 6.45
C LEU A 67 5.96 5.74 5.28
N ARG A 68 6.94 5.89 4.39
CA ARG A 68 6.82 6.75 3.20
C ARG A 68 5.65 6.33 2.30
N ILE A 69 5.50 5.03 2.08
CA ILE A 69 4.39 4.46 1.29
C ILE A 69 3.05 4.69 2.00
N LEU A 70 2.95 4.43 3.32
CA LEU A 70 1.73 4.67 4.09
C LEU A 70 1.32 6.16 4.10
N LEU A 71 2.28 7.07 4.21
CA LEU A 71 2.04 8.51 4.11
C LEU A 71 1.57 8.92 2.71
N GLY A 72 2.17 8.37 1.65
CA GLY A 72 1.69 8.57 0.28
C GLY A 72 0.25 8.08 0.09
N MET A 73 -0.07 6.92 0.67
CA MET A 73 -1.42 6.37 0.65
C MET A 73 -2.42 7.23 1.42
N ALA A 74 -2.01 7.86 2.54
CA ALA A 74 -2.85 8.77 3.30
C ALA A 74 -3.37 9.97 2.48
N GLY A 75 -2.65 10.35 1.42
CA GLY A 75 -3.07 11.38 0.46
C GLY A 75 -4.12 10.92 -0.56
N VAL A 76 -4.45 9.62 -0.62
CA VAL A 76 -5.41 9.08 -1.60
C VAL A 76 -6.85 9.35 -1.15
N PRO A 77 -7.68 10.08 -1.92
CA PRO A 77 -9.03 10.49 -1.49
C PRO A 77 -9.96 9.33 -1.09
N ARG A 78 -9.81 8.17 -1.72
CA ARG A 78 -10.66 6.98 -1.49
C ARG A 78 -10.15 6.08 -0.37
N LEU A 79 -8.99 6.37 0.23
CA LEU A 79 -8.39 5.52 1.27
C LEU A 79 -9.37 5.32 2.44
N LYS A 80 -9.97 6.41 2.93
CA LYS A 80 -10.90 6.35 4.08
C LYS A 80 -12.08 5.41 3.83
N LEU A 81 -12.56 5.33 2.59
CA LEU A 81 -13.63 4.41 2.22
C LEU A 81 -13.10 2.97 2.16
N GLY A 82 -11.98 2.73 1.49
CA GLY A 82 -11.38 1.40 1.39
C GLY A 82 -11.00 0.81 2.76
N LEU A 83 -10.54 1.64 3.70
CA LEU A 83 -10.25 1.21 5.08
C LEU A 83 -11.47 0.63 5.81
N ARG A 84 -12.70 0.99 5.40
CA ARG A 84 -13.92 0.41 5.95
C ARG A 84 -14.18 -1.02 5.45
N PHE A 85 -13.63 -1.38 4.29
CA PHE A 85 -13.79 -2.69 3.65
C PHE A 85 -12.58 -3.60 3.85
N LEU A 86 -11.60 -3.19 4.66
CA LEU A 86 -10.57 -4.11 5.13
C LEU A 86 -11.22 -5.25 5.91
N ASP A 87 -10.79 -6.47 5.60
CA ASP A 87 -11.17 -7.63 6.40
C ASP A 87 -10.54 -7.55 7.81
N LYS A 88 -10.96 -8.48 8.68
CA LYS A 88 -10.49 -8.50 10.07
C LYS A 88 -8.97 -8.72 10.18
N ALA A 89 -8.39 -9.50 9.28
CA ALA A 89 -6.96 -9.82 9.30
C ALA A 89 -6.12 -8.62 8.87
N ASP A 90 -6.51 -7.94 7.80
CA ASP A 90 -5.83 -6.77 7.28
C ASP A 90 -5.96 -5.56 8.22
N ARG A 91 -7.11 -5.43 8.89
CA ARG A 91 -7.28 -4.44 9.95
C ARG A 91 -6.33 -4.70 11.13
N ALA A 92 -6.23 -5.95 11.59
CA ALA A 92 -5.31 -6.32 12.66
C ALA A 92 -3.84 -6.06 12.27
N LEU A 93 -3.47 -6.33 11.02
CA LEU A 93 -2.14 -6.01 10.48
C LEU A 93 -1.85 -4.50 10.53
N LEU A 94 -2.80 -3.68 10.09
CA LEU A 94 -2.65 -2.23 10.09
C LEU A 94 -2.59 -1.65 11.52
N GLU A 95 -3.38 -2.19 12.44
CA GLU A 95 -3.33 -1.81 13.86
C GLU A 95 -2.00 -2.21 14.51
N GLY A 96 -1.52 -3.43 14.26
CA GLY A 96 -0.21 -3.89 14.70
C GLY A 96 0.94 -3.05 14.16
N ALA A 97 0.86 -2.66 12.87
CA ALA A 97 1.80 -1.75 12.24
C ALA A 97 1.88 -0.39 12.96
N TRP A 98 0.72 0.15 13.38
CA TRP A 98 0.69 1.40 14.15
C TRP A 98 1.33 1.29 15.53
N VAL A 99 1.16 0.15 16.20
CA VAL A 99 1.82 -0.09 17.50
C VAL A 99 3.33 -0.13 17.32
N GLU A 100 3.83 -0.83 16.31
CA GLU A 100 5.27 -0.93 16.05
C GLU A 100 5.88 0.42 15.66
N LEU A 101 5.21 1.20 14.80
CA LEU A 101 5.66 2.55 14.44
C LEU A 101 5.74 3.49 15.65
N ARG A 102 4.80 3.38 16.59
CA ARG A 102 4.85 4.15 17.85
C ARG A 102 5.96 3.73 18.80
N ARG A 103 6.49 2.51 18.66
CA ARG A 103 7.59 2.01 19.47
C ARG A 103 8.95 2.46 18.94
N GLN A 104 9.02 2.78 17.64
CA GLN A 104 10.25 3.18 16.95
C GLN A 104 10.47 4.70 16.91
N GLY A 105 9.47 5.51 17.28
CA GLY A 105 9.56 6.97 17.45
C GLY A 105 9.39 7.39 18.89
#